data_AF-A0A2N3A4P8-F1
#
_entry.id   AF-A0A2N3A4P8-F1
#
_cell.length_a   1.000
_cell.length_b   1.000
_cell.length_c   1.000
_cell.angle_alpha   90.00
_cell.angle_beta   90.00
_cell.angle_gamma   90.00
#
_symmetry.space_group_name_H-M   'P 1'
#
loop_
_entity.id
_entity.type
_entity.pdbx_description
1 polymer ?
#
loop_
_entity_poly.entity_id
_entity_poly.type
_entity_poly.pdbx_seq_one_letter_code
_entity_poly.pdbx_strand_id
1 'polypeptide(L)'
;MIQRIQSVFLFLAVISAVLLFVFPIAWFYGESYNLQFHVYQLKDFVPSNEPIFSKYYLVLLTILTSLLVINPLITLFLYKNLKRQYAFARINIFLSILHIGLTFFFYIDQIEKVVLVSPDYRLGIFMPLAALVFSFLAMRGIAKDIKIIRSVDRLR
;
A
#
# COMPACT_ATOMS: atom_id res chain seq x y z
N MET A 1 -1.51 23.32 -11.11
CA MET A 1 -1.30 22.14 -11.98
C MET A 1 -1.90 20.85 -11.40
N ILE A 2 -2.88 20.93 -10.48
CA ILE A 2 -3.67 19.78 -10.01
C ILE A 2 -4.54 19.18 -11.15
N GLN A 3 -4.74 19.90 -12.26
CA GLN A 3 -5.43 19.42 -13.47
C GLN A 3 -4.50 18.70 -14.47
N ARG A 4 -3.58 17.86 -13.99
CA ARG A 4 -2.78 17.00 -14.87
C ARG A 4 -3.03 15.54 -14.54
N ILE A 5 -2.92 14.64 -15.51
CA ILE A 5 -3.27 13.22 -15.32
C ILE A 5 -2.49 12.54 -14.18
N GLN A 6 -1.27 13.00 -13.85
CA GLN A 6 -0.52 12.45 -12.73
C GLN A 6 -1.18 12.68 -11.36
N SER A 7 -1.91 13.78 -11.15
CA SER A 7 -2.58 14.01 -9.87
C SER A 7 -3.75 13.05 -9.68
N VAL A 8 -4.45 12.70 -10.77
CA VAL A 8 -5.50 11.68 -10.76
C VAL A 8 -4.91 10.33 -10.35
N PHE A 9 -3.78 9.93 -10.93
CA PHE A 9 -3.12 8.69 -10.54
C PHE A 9 -2.60 8.71 -9.10
N LEU A 10 -2.03 9.83 -8.62
CA LEU A 10 -1.62 9.95 -7.21
C LEU A 10 -2.83 9.85 -6.27
N PHE A 11 -3.96 10.45 -6.64
CA PHE A 11 -5.19 10.36 -5.85
C PHE A 11 -5.76 8.94 -5.81
N LEU A 12 -5.76 8.23 -6.95
CA LEU A 12 -6.14 6.82 -7.00
C LEU A 12 -5.19 5.93 -6.19
N ALA A 13 -3.90 6.24 -6.15
CA ALA A 13 -2.94 5.57 -5.28
C ALA A 13 -3.27 5.80 -3.79
N VAL A 14 -3.64 7.02 -3.40
CA VAL A 14 -4.11 7.34 -2.03
C VAL A 14 -5.36 6.53 -1.70
N ILE A 15 -6.37 6.53 -2.57
CA ILE A 15 -7.61 5.76 -2.36
C ILE A 15 -7.29 4.28 -2.17
N SER A 16 -6.48 3.70 -3.06
CA SER A 16 -6.10 2.29 -2.97
C SER A 16 -5.40 1.98 -1.64
N ALA A 17 -4.50 2.86 -1.19
CA ALA A 17 -3.81 2.71 0.09
C ALA A 17 -4.74 2.90 1.30
N VAL A 18 -5.76 3.76 1.23
CA VAL A 18 -6.77 3.91 2.29
C VAL A 18 -7.66 2.68 2.38
N LEU A 19 -8.02 2.09 1.24
CA LEU A 19 -8.85 0.88 1.20
C LEU A 19 -8.19 -0.35 1.85
N LEU A 20 -6.86 -0.35 2.01
CA LEU A 20 -6.15 -1.35 2.83
C LEU A 20 -6.57 -1.37 4.31
N PHE A 21 -7.01 -0.23 4.85
CA PHE A 21 -7.52 -0.14 6.22
C PHE A 21 -9.00 -0.55 6.32
N VAL A 22 -9.70 -0.60 5.19
CA VAL A 22 -11.14 -0.90 5.14
C VAL A 22 -11.37 -2.39 4.88
N PHE A 23 -10.63 -2.96 3.92
CA PHE A 23 -10.83 -4.34 3.49
C PHE A 23 -9.84 -5.30 4.17
N PRO A 24 -10.31 -6.47 4.63
CA PRO A 24 -9.42 -7.51 5.11
C PRO A 24 -8.51 -7.99 3.98
N ILE A 25 -7.30 -8.41 4.35
CA ILE A 25 -6.32 -9.03 3.44
C ILE A 25 -6.69 -10.48 3.20
N ALA A 26 -6.93 -11.23 4.28
CA ALA A 26 -7.26 -12.65 4.24
C ALA A 26 -8.09 -13.05 5.45
N TRP A 27 -8.78 -14.18 5.33
CA TRP A 27 -9.42 -14.88 6.43
C TRP A 27 -8.79 -16.25 6.58
N PHE A 28 -8.78 -16.77 7.80
CA PHE A 28 -8.29 -18.11 8.11
C PHE A 28 -9.40 -18.84 8.86
N TYR A 29 -10.02 -19.82 8.21
CA TYR A 29 -11.10 -20.63 8.76
C TYR A 29 -10.58 -21.99 9.21
N GLY A 30 -10.30 -22.11 10.51
CA GLY A 30 -9.95 -23.38 11.16
C GLY A 30 -11.02 -23.84 12.13
N GLU A 31 -10.87 -25.07 12.62
CA GLU A 31 -11.73 -25.61 13.67
C GLU A 31 -11.51 -24.89 15.01
N SER A 32 -10.25 -24.55 15.32
CA SER A 32 -9.86 -23.89 16.57
C SER A 32 -9.76 -22.37 16.47
N TYR A 33 -9.62 -21.82 15.26
CA TYR A 33 -9.37 -20.39 15.03
C TYR A 33 -10.18 -19.87 13.85
N ASN A 34 -10.76 -18.68 14.01
CA ASN A 34 -11.39 -17.96 12.90
C ASN A 34 -10.81 -16.54 12.87
N LEU A 35 -9.72 -16.38 12.11
CA LEU A 35 -8.96 -15.14 12.09
C LEU A 35 -9.28 -14.29 10.86
N GLN A 36 -9.53 -13.01 11.10
CA GLN A 36 -9.57 -11.99 10.08
C GLN A 36 -8.32 -11.13 10.15
N PHE A 37 -7.57 -11.11 9.06
CA PHE A 37 -6.33 -10.36 8.92
C PHE A 37 -6.57 -9.01 8.24
N HIS A 38 -6.36 -7.93 8.98
CA HIS A 38 -6.27 -6.55 8.49
C HIS A 38 -4.84 -6.02 8.65
N VAL A 39 -4.49 -4.94 7.95
CA VAL A 39 -3.17 -4.28 8.09
C VAL A 39 -2.84 -3.82 9.51
N TYR A 40 -3.85 -3.63 10.36
CA TYR A 40 -3.74 -3.07 11.71
C TYR A 40 -4.14 -4.02 12.83
N GLN A 41 -4.80 -5.14 12.53
CA GLN A 41 -5.21 -6.12 13.54
C GLN A 41 -5.39 -7.53 12.95
N LEU A 42 -5.12 -8.53 13.79
CA LEU A 42 -5.61 -9.89 13.62
C LEU A 42 -6.76 -10.08 14.60
N LYS A 43 -7.97 -10.23 14.08
CA LYS A 43 -9.16 -10.43 14.91
C LYS A 43 -9.54 -11.89 14.92
N ASP A 44 -9.48 -12.53 16.08
CA ASP A 44 -10.10 -13.84 16.30
C ASP A 44 -11.57 -13.66 16.64
N PHE A 45 -12.42 -14.50 16.05
CA PHE A 45 -13.85 -14.55 16.32
C PHE A 45 -14.25 -15.68 17.28
N VAL A 46 -13.29 -16.51 17.71
CA VAL A 46 -13.51 -17.55 18.73
C VAL A 46 -13.35 -16.93 20.14
N PRO A 47 -14.42 -16.80 20.96
CA PRO A 47 -14.41 -16.00 22.19
C PRO A 47 -13.54 -16.54 23.35
N SER A 48 -13.04 -17.77 23.25
CA SER A 48 -12.40 -18.51 24.34
C SER A 48 -10.88 -18.66 24.20
N ASN A 49 -10.29 -18.14 23.12
CA ASN A 49 -8.86 -18.27 22.86
C ASN A 49 -8.09 -17.08 23.41
N GLU A 50 -6.93 -17.36 24.03
CA GLU A 50 -5.94 -16.32 24.26
C GLU A 50 -5.38 -15.83 22.91
N PRO A 51 -5.01 -14.53 22.80
CA PRO A 51 -4.47 -13.99 21.57
C PRO A 51 -3.14 -14.66 21.22
N ILE A 52 -3.13 -15.37 20.09
CA ILE A 52 -1.96 -16.12 19.59
C ILE A 52 -0.80 -15.19 19.21
N PHE A 53 -1.13 -14.00 18.73
CA PHE A 53 -0.16 -12.99 18.30
C PHE A 53 -0.10 -11.83 19.28
N SER A 54 1.11 -11.30 19.50
CA SER A 54 1.31 -10.07 20.26
C SER A 54 0.50 -8.91 19.64
N LYS A 55 -0.05 -8.04 20.49
CA LYS A 55 -0.73 -6.80 20.05
C LYS A 55 0.14 -5.90 19.17
N TYR A 56 1.46 -6.07 19.20
CA TYR A 56 2.41 -5.30 18.41
C TYR A 56 2.83 -5.97 17.09
N TYR A 57 2.35 -7.20 16.82
CA TYR A 57 2.78 -8.01 15.68
C TYR A 57 2.62 -7.27 14.33
N LEU A 58 1.56 -6.47 14.18
CA LEU A 58 1.24 -5.74 12.94
C LEU A 58 1.70 -4.28 12.92
N VAL A 59 2.44 -3.81 13.92
CA VAL A 59 2.86 -2.39 14.00
C VAL A 59 3.65 -1.98 12.77
N LEU A 60 4.59 -2.82 12.32
CA LEU A 60 5.39 -2.53 11.11
C LEU A 60 4.51 -2.44 9.86
N LEU A 61 3.58 -3.38 9.67
CA LEU A 61 2.66 -3.38 8.54
C LEU A 61 1.73 -2.17 8.56
N THR A 62 1.26 -1.77 9.75
CA THR A 62 0.41 -0.59 9.95
C THR A 62 1.16 0.69 9.57
N ILE A 63 2.40 0.84 10.05
CA ILE A 63 3.27 1.99 9.72
C ILE A 63 3.51 2.05 8.22
N LEU A 64 3.87 0.92 7.60
CA LEU A 64 4.12 0.85 6.17
C LEU A 64 2.88 1.22 5.34
N THR A 65 1.71 0.73 5.74
CA THR A 65 0.44 1.08 5.09
C THR A 65 0.11 2.56 5.26
N SER A 66 0.42 3.14 6.42
CA SER A 66 0.22 4.57 6.69
C SER A 66 1.13 5.43 5.81
N LEU A 67 2.38 5.01 5.60
CA LEU A 67 3.31 5.66 4.66
C LEU A 67 2.81 5.59 3.22
N LEU A 68 2.18 4.47 2.80
CA LEU A 68 1.56 4.34 1.48
C LEU A 68 0.40 5.31 1.25
N VAL A 69 -0.29 5.76 2.31
CA VAL A 69 -1.33 6.80 2.23
C VAL A 69 -0.71 8.19 2.22
N ILE A 70 0.19 8.47 3.17
CA ILE A 70 0.73 9.81 3.41
C ILE A 70 1.66 10.26 2.26
N ASN A 71 2.52 9.36 1.77
CA ASN A 71 3.52 9.71 0.75
C ASN A 71 2.91 10.22 -0.58
N PRO A 72 1.95 9.55 -1.23
CA PRO A 72 1.33 10.07 -2.45
C PRO A 72 0.46 11.30 -2.18
N LEU A 73 -0.11 11.44 -0.98
CA LEU A 73 -0.81 12.64 -0.56
C LEU A 73 0.13 13.85 -0.48
N ILE A 74 1.30 13.71 0.14
CA ILE A 74 2.35 14.76 0.13
C ILE A 74 2.77 15.05 -1.32
N THR A 75 2.92 14.02 -2.14
CA THR A 75 3.33 14.13 -3.55
C THR A 75 2.35 14.99 -4.38
N LEU A 76 1.05 14.99 -4.06
CA LEU A 76 0.06 15.87 -4.71
C LEU A 76 0.38 17.36 -4.49
N PHE A 77 0.82 17.73 -3.28
CA PHE A 77 1.13 19.11 -2.93
C PHE A 77 2.51 19.58 -3.42
N LEU A 78 3.40 18.65 -3.83
CA LEU A 78 4.70 18.95 -4.41
C LEU A 78 4.66 19.39 -5.88
N TYR A 79 3.50 19.82 -6.40
CA TYR A 79 3.28 20.18 -7.81
C TYR A 79 4.20 21.31 -8.33
N LYS A 80 4.79 22.12 -7.44
CA LYS A 80 5.75 23.17 -7.80
C LYS A 80 7.15 22.63 -8.11
N ASN A 81 7.49 21.41 -7.67
CA ASN A 81 8.81 20.83 -7.84
C ASN A 81 8.72 19.41 -8.41
N LEU A 82 8.69 19.31 -9.75
CA LEU A 82 8.55 18.04 -10.45
C LEU A 82 9.67 17.04 -10.14
N LYS A 83 10.90 17.50 -9.87
CA LYS A 83 12.01 16.62 -9.48
C LYS A 83 11.71 15.92 -8.14
N ARG A 84 11.21 16.66 -7.15
CA ARG A 84 10.78 16.09 -5.86
C ARG A 84 9.56 15.19 -6.06
N GLN A 85 8.57 15.64 -6.84
CA GLN A 85 7.39 14.85 -7.12
C GLN A 85 7.73 13.48 -7.72
N TYR A 86 8.70 13.44 -8.65
CA TYR A 86 9.21 12.21 -9.25
C TYR A 86 9.91 11.30 -8.23
N ALA A 87 10.73 11.87 -7.35
CA ALA A 87 11.41 11.11 -6.30
C ALA A 87 10.43 10.47 -5.31
N PHE A 88 9.43 11.23 -4.84
CA PHE A 88 8.40 10.70 -3.93
C PHE A 88 7.51 9.64 -4.59
N ALA A 89 7.20 9.79 -5.88
CA ALA A 89 6.47 8.76 -6.63
C ALA A 89 7.26 7.43 -6.69
N ARG A 90 8.60 7.49 -6.89
CA ARG A 90 9.48 6.31 -6.83
C ARG A 90 9.53 5.69 -5.44
N ILE A 91 9.57 6.51 -4.39
CA ILE A 91 9.49 6.02 -3.01
C ILE A 91 8.17 5.27 -2.82
N ASN A 92 7.05 5.77 -3.33
CA ASN A 92 5.77 5.07 -3.18
C ASN A 92 5.75 3.70 -3.87
N ILE A 93 6.35 3.61 -5.05
CA ILE A 93 6.51 2.35 -5.79
C ILE A 93 7.32 1.36 -4.95
N PHE A 94 8.45 1.79 -4.41
CA PHE A 94 9.28 0.95 -3.53
C PHE A 94 8.51 0.49 -2.28
N LEU A 95 7.81 1.41 -1.59
CA LEU A 95 6.99 1.08 -0.43
C LEU A 95 5.89 0.08 -0.78
N SER A 96 5.28 0.18 -1.97
CA SER A 96 4.21 -0.73 -2.40
C SER A 96 4.75 -2.14 -2.64
N ILE A 97 5.92 -2.24 -3.29
CA ILE A 97 6.60 -3.53 -3.50
C ILE A 97 7.00 -4.15 -2.15
N LEU A 98 7.56 -3.35 -1.25
CA LEU A 98 7.93 -3.80 0.10
C LEU A 98 6.70 -4.28 0.89
N HIS A 99 5.57 -3.57 0.79
CA HIS A 99 4.31 -3.93 1.45
C HIS A 99 3.76 -5.25 0.94
N ILE A 100 3.73 -5.44 -0.39
CA ILE A 100 3.34 -6.71 -1.02
C ILE A 100 4.25 -7.84 -0.52
N GLY A 101 5.57 -7.63 -0.57
CA GLY A 101 6.54 -8.63 -0.15
C GLY A 101 6.37 -9.06 1.31
N LEU A 102 6.26 -8.09 2.23
CA LEU A 102 6.04 -8.38 3.65
C LEU A 102 4.68 -9.05 3.90
N THR A 103 3.63 -8.61 3.22
CA THR A 103 2.28 -9.18 3.42
C THR A 103 2.25 -10.65 3.02
N PHE A 104 2.75 -11.00 1.83
CA PHE A 104 2.70 -12.35 1.31
C PHE A 104 3.76 -13.29 1.89
N PHE A 105 5.03 -12.86 1.89
CA PHE A 105 6.14 -13.76 2.23
C PHE A 105 6.47 -13.80 3.73
N PHE A 106 5.94 -12.88 4.52
CA PHE A 106 6.15 -12.86 5.96
C PHE A 106 4.83 -13.02 6.72
N TYR A 107 3.90 -12.07 6.63
CA TYR A 107 2.71 -12.10 7.48
C TYR A 107 1.78 -13.28 7.19
N ILE A 108 1.38 -13.49 5.94
CA ILE A 108 0.51 -14.61 5.56
C ILE A 108 1.16 -15.96 5.88
N ASP A 109 2.43 -16.15 5.48
CA ASP A 109 3.20 -17.38 5.75
C ASP A 109 3.30 -17.69 7.25
N GLN A 110 3.60 -16.68 8.09
CA GLN A 110 3.70 -16.86 9.53
C GLN A 110 2.34 -17.17 10.17
N ILE A 111 1.27 -16.50 9.73
CA ILE A 111 -0.08 -16.79 10.24
C ILE A 111 -0.47 -18.23 9.88
N GLU A 112 -0.35 -18.61 8.61
CA GLU A 112 -0.67 -19.96 8.12
C GLU A 112 0.08 -21.05 8.89
N LYS A 113 1.38 -20.87 9.14
CA LYS A 113 2.19 -21.83 9.92
C LYS A 113 1.76 -21.97 11.38
N VAL A 114 1.29 -20.89 11.98
CA VAL A 114 0.87 -20.88 13.39
C VAL A 114 -0.51 -21.48 13.56
N VAL A 115 -1.47 -21.13 12.68
CA VAL A 115 -2.85 -21.63 12.78
C VAL A 115 -3.08 -22.94 12.05
N LEU A 116 -2.13 -23.36 11.19
CA LEU A 116 -2.22 -24.55 10.33
C LEU A 116 -3.46 -24.53 9.41
N VAL A 117 -3.81 -23.34 8.94
CA VAL A 117 -4.98 -23.07 8.08
C VAL A 117 -4.53 -22.22 6.91
N SER A 118 -4.93 -22.60 5.70
CA SER A 118 -4.60 -21.84 4.51
C SER A 118 -5.39 -20.53 4.40
N PRO A 119 -4.78 -19.47 3.85
CA PRO A 119 -5.42 -18.16 3.72
C PRO A 119 -6.53 -18.17 2.67
N ASP A 120 -7.70 -17.67 3.03
CA ASP A 120 -8.75 -17.26 2.11
C ASP A 120 -8.61 -15.77 1.79
N TYR A 121 -8.04 -15.46 0.62
CA TYR A 121 -7.70 -14.11 0.22
C TYR A 121 -8.93 -13.24 -0.05
N ARG A 122 -8.86 -11.98 0.42
CA ARG A 122 -9.92 -10.99 0.30
C ARG A 122 -9.46 -9.76 -0.47
N LEU A 123 -10.39 -8.85 -0.74
CA LEU A 123 -10.15 -7.68 -1.60
C LEU A 123 -8.96 -6.82 -1.17
N GLY A 124 -8.65 -6.77 0.13
CA GLY A 124 -7.53 -5.99 0.67
C GLY A 124 -6.18 -6.41 0.06
N ILE A 125 -6.03 -7.66 -0.37
CA ILE A 125 -4.76 -8.16 -0.92
C ILE A 125 -4.39 -7.54 -2.27
N PHE A 126 -5.36 -7.04 -3.02
CA PHE A 126 -5.15 -6.41 -4.32
C PHE A 126 -4.88 -4.90 -4.22
N MET A 127 -5.22 -4.29 -3.08
CA MET A 127 -5.06 -2.86 -2.86
C MET A 127 -3.62 -2.34 -2.94
N PRO A 128 -2.57 -3.03 -2.42
CA PRO A 128 -1.20 -2.54 -2.54
C PRO A 128 -0.68 -2.69 -3.98
N LEU A 129 -1.20 -3.66 -4.75
CA LEU A 129 -0.93 -3.78 -6.19
C LEU A 129 -1.58 -2.62 -6.97
N ALA A 130 -2.81 -2.26 -6.65
CA ALA A 130 -3.46 -1.08 -7.24
C ALA A 130 -2.68 0.21 -6.92
N ALA A 131 -2.26 0.40 -5.66
CA ALA A 131 -1.43 1.52 -5.25
C ALA A 131 -0.10 1.57 -6.02
N LEU A 132 0.54 0.41 -6.24
CA LEU A 132 1.75 0.28 -7.05
C LEU A 132 1.53 0.74 -8.50
N VAL A 133 0.50 0.23 -9.15
CA VAL A 133 0.18 0.55 -10.56
C VAL A 133 -0.10 2.04 -10.72
N PHE A 134 -0.94 2.62 -9.86
CA PHE A 134 -1.25 4.05 -9.94
C PHE A 134 -0.04 4.92 -9.63
N SER A 135 0.80 4.54 -8.67
CA SER A 135 2.06 5.25 -8.38
C SER A 135 3.02 5.23 -9.57
N PHE A 136 3.10 4.09 -10.28
CA PHE A 136 3.89 3.96 -11.50
C PHE A 136 3.37 4.84 -12.63
N LEU A 137 2.05 4.87 -12.86
CA LEU A 137 1.43 5.74 -13.86
C LEU A 137 1.64 7.24 -13.53
N ALA A 138 1.50 7.62 -12.26
CA ALA A 138 1.82 8.96 -11.80
C ALA A 138 3.27 9.33 -12.08
N MET A 139 4.22 8.45 -11.74
CA MET A 139 5.65 8.65 -12.00
C MET A 139 5.93 8.87 -13.50
N ARG A 140 5.32 8.08 -14.38
CA ARG A 140 5.48 8.25 -15.84
C ARG A 140 4.96 9.60 -16.33
N GLY A 141 3.81 10.05 -15.81
CA GLY A 141 3.27 11.38 -16.10
C GLY A 141 4.23 12.50 -15.69
N ILE A 142 4.77 12.42 -14.47
CA ILE A 142 5.75 13.40 -13.96
C ILE A 142 7.03 13.39 -14.80
N ALA A 143 7.54 12.22 -15.18
CA ALA A 143 8.73 12.10 -16.02
C ALA A 143 8.55 12.78 -17.39
N LYS A 144 7.37 12.63 -17.99
CA LYS A 144 7.01 13.29 -19.25
C LYS A 144 7.04 14.81 -19.09
N ASP A 145 6.48 15.33 -18.00
CA ASP A 145 6.46 16.77 -17.73
C ASP A 145 7.87 17.34 -17.54
N ILE A 146 8.75 16.62 -16.84
CA ILE A 146 10.15 17.01 -16.69
C ILE A 146 10.86 17.06 -18.06
N LYS A 147 10.59 16.10 -18.94
CA LYS A 147 11.18 16.05 -20.28
C LYS A 147 10.75 17.24 -21.14
N ILE A 148 9.47 17.61 -21.10
CA ILE A 148 8.90 18.74 -21.85
C ILE A 148 9.58 20.05 -21.44
N ILE A 149 9.70 20.31 -20.13
CA ILE A 149 10.33 21.54 -19.64
C ILE A 149 11.80 21.61 -20.08
N ARG A 150 12.54 20.51 -19.94
CA ARG A 150 13.95 20.45 -20.37
C ARG A 150 14.13 20.64 -21.87
N SER A 151 13.18 20.22 -22.71
CA SER A 151 13.28 20.46 -24.16
C SER A 151 13.06 21.92 -24.54
N VAL A 152 12.20 22.64 -23.81
CA VAL A 152 11.97 24.07 -24.05
C VAL A 152 13.19 24.89 -23.62
N ASP A 153 13.80 24.56 -22.49
CA ASP A 153 15.00 25.25 -21.99
C ASP A 153 16.22 25.12 -22.92
N ARG A 154 16.25 24.11 -23.80
CA ARG A 154 17.33 23.90 -24.78
C ARG A 154 17.20 24.78 -26.04
N LEU A 155 16.03 25.37 -26.27
CA LEU A 155 15.74 26.21 -27.44
C LEU A 155 15.79 27.70 -27.11
N ARG A 156 16.01 28.06 -25.85
CA ARG A 156 16.27 29.42 -25.37
C ARG A 156 17.77 29.64 -25.26
#